data_AF-A0A414Z5S6-F1
#
_entry.id   AF-A0A414Z5S6-F1
#
_cell.length_a   1.000
_cell.length_b   1.000
_cell.length_c   1.000
_cell.angle_alpha   90.00
_cell.angle_beta   90.00
_cell.angle_gamma   90.00
#
_symmetry.space_group_name_H-M   'P 1'
#
loop_
_entity.id
_entity.type
_entity.pdbx_description
1 polymer ?
#
loop_
_entity_poly.entity_id
_entity_poly.type
_entity_poly.pdbx_seq_one_letter_code
_entity_poly.pdbx_strand_id
1 'polypeptide(L)'
;MRKLVKLILLCLIAYPIISIVSSCSEEEDCSMNARPMMQCYLYKIDGETERVMNDTLDSLTITAFGTDSIILNNQKRVHGLSLPLRYTADSTVLVFHYSKDVKIKKDTIVIRQKNTPYFLSMDCGYQMKQSITGRSYSRHLLDSIYIQTAEVSIYGTENLKLFYRN
;
A
#
# COMPACT_ATOMS: atom_id res chain seq x y z
N MET A 1 32.32 43.83 -44.87
CA MET A 1 30.96 43.26 -45.09
C MET A 1 30.93 41.73 -45.16
N ARG A 2 31.81 41.04 -45.90
CA ARG A 2 31.82 39.56 -46.00
C ARG A 2 31.97 38.79 -44.67
N LYS A 3 32.78 39.29 -43.72
CA LYS A 3 32.96 38.64 -42.40
C LYS A 3 31.74 38.80 -41.49
N LEU A 4 31.07 39.96 -41.55
CA LEU A 4 29.84 40.23 -40.79
C LEU A 4 28.67 39.38 -41.29
N VAL A 5 28.52 39.25 -42.61
CA VAL A 5 27.48 38.41 -43.24
C VAL A 5 27.70 36.92 -42.91
N LYS A 6 28.95 36.45 -42.89
CA LYS A 6 29.29 35.08 -42.46
C LYS A 6 28.96 34.83 -40.98
N LEU A 7 29.18 35.81 -40.10
CA LEU A 7 28.84 35.71 -38.68
C LEU A 7 27.31 35.62 -38.48
N ILE A 8 26.55 36.46 -39.20
CA ILE A 8 25.08 36.47 -39.15
C ILE A 8 24.50 35.14 -39.65
N LEU A 9 25.02 34.60 -40.77
CA LEU A 9 24.63 33.29 -41.28
C LEU A 9 24.96 32.15 -40.30
N LEU A 10 26.09 32.22 -39.60
CA LEU A 10 26.48 31.21 -38.61
C LEU A 10 25.57 31.24 -37.37
N CYS A 11 25.18 32.42 -36.90
CA CYS A 11 24.20 32.57 -35.80
C CYS A 11 22.80 32.09 -36.20
N LEU A 12 22.36 32.35 -37.44
CA LEU A 12 21.06 31.90 -37.96
C LEU A 12 20.96 30.37 -38.07
N ILE A 13 22.07 29.68 -38.33
CA ILE A 13 22.12 28.21 -38.37
C ILE A 13 22.31 27.60 -36.98
N ALA A 14 23.06 28.26 -36.09
CA ALA A 14 23.29 27.77 -34.73
C ALA A 14 22.04 27.90 -33.83
N TYR A 15 21.22 28.94 -34.03
CA TYR A 15 20.01 29.18 -33.25
C TYR A 15 18.97 28.04 -33.29
N PRO A 16 18.60 27.46 -34.45
CA PRO A 16 17.68 26.31 -34.50
C PRO A 16 18.28 25.02 -33.94
N ILE A 17 19.61 24.87 -33.93
CA ILE A 17 20.28 23.67 -33.38
C ILE A 17 20.19 23.67 -31.85
N ILE A 18 20.22 24.84 -31.21
CA ILE A 18 20.10 24.99 -29.75
C ILE A 18 18.65 24.74 -29.28
N SER A 19 17.64 25.01 -30.11
CA SER A 19 16.23 24.77 -29.76
C SER A 19 15.77 23.31 -29.91
N ILE A 20 16.55 22.43 -30.58
CA ILE A 20 16.24 20.99 -30.66
C ILE A 20 16.59 20.27 -29.35
N VAL A 21 17.60 20.74 -28.61
CA VAL A 21 18.04 20.10 -27.35
C VAL A 21 17.21 20.48 -26.12
N SER A 22 16.27 21.43 -26.23
CA SER A 22 15.35 21.77 -25.14
C SER A 22 13.98 21.08 -25.24
N SER A 23 13.79 20.18 -26.21
CA SER A 23 12.57 19.35 -26.32
C SER A 23 12.66 18.08 -25.48
N CYS A 24 13.18 18.18 -24.25
CA CYS A 24 12.93 17.14 -23.26
C CYS A 24 11.47 17.28 -22.83
N SER A 25 10.59 16.40 -23.32
CA SER A 25 9.35 16.14 -22.61
C SER A 25 9.77 15.65 -21.23
N GLU A 26 9.46 16.39 -20.19
CA GLU A 26 9.52 15.87 -18.83
C GLU A 26 8.56 14.68 -18.81
N GLU A 27 9.10 13.46 -18.85
CA GLU A 27 8.28 12.27 -18.64
C GLU A 27 7.74 12.38 -17.22
N GLU A 28 6.44 12.67 -17.07
CA GLU A 28 5.82 12.71 -15.76
C GLU A 28 5.89 11.30 -15.16
N ASP A 29 6.67 11.15 -14.08
CA ASP A 29 6.81 9.89 -13.37
C ASP A 29 5.50 9.53 -12.64
N CYS A 30 4.62 8.83 -13.34
CA CYS A 30 3.40 8.29 -12.75
C CYS A 30 3.64 7.08 -11.81
N SER A 31 4.89 6.77 -11.40
CA SER A 31 5.15 5.73 -10.38
C SER A 31 4.35 5.95 -9.09
N MET A 32 4.03 7.20 -8.79
CA MET A 32 3.17 7.60 -7.68
C MET A 32 1.71 7.16 -7.83
N ASN A 33 1.26 6.63 -8.98
CA ASN A 33 -0.08 6.04 -9.17
C ASN A 33 -0.25 4.63 -8.57
N ALA A 34 0.79 4.05 -7.97
CA ALA A 34 0.66 2.76 -7.33
C ALA A 34 -0.46 2.78 -6.27
N ARG A 35 -1.19 1.66 -6.18
CA ARG A 35 -2.22 1.48 -5.15
C ARG A 35 -1.54 1.43 -3.78
N PRO A 36 -1.87 2.33 -2.84
CA PRO A 36 -1.36 2.22 -1.48
C PRO A 36 -1.92 0.94 -0.83
N MET A 37 -1.04 0.21 -0.15
CA MET A 37 -1.37 -1.06 0.50
C MET A 37 -1.06 -0.95 1.98
N MET A 38 -2.02 -1.37 2.81
CA MET A 38 -1.88 -1.35 4.25
C MET A 38 -0.89 -2.41 4.70
N GLN A 39 0.23 -1.98 5.30
CA GLN A 39 1.23 -2.90 5.82
C GLN A 39 0.91 -3.34 7.24
N CYS A 40 0.87 -4.65 7.45
CA CYS A 40 0.61 -5.25 8.76
C CYS A 40 1.76 -6.19 9.14
N TYR A 41 2.24 -6.10 10.38
CA TYR A 41 3.22 -7.04 10.92
C TYR A 41 2.66 -7.78 12.11
N LEU A 42 3.16 -9.00 12.31
CA LEU A 42 2.65 -9.94 13.30
C LEU A 42 3.58 -9.99 14.50
N TYR A 43 2.97 -9.98 15.68
CA TYR A 43 3.63 -9.95 16.96
C TYR A 43 2.99 -10.96 17.91
N LYS A 44 3.82 -11.54 18.78
CA LYS A 44 3.41 -12.48 19.80
C LYS A 44 3.57 -11.83 21.16
N ILE A 45 2.55 -11.98 22.00
CA ILE A 45 2.59 -11.60 23.41
C ILE A 45 2.88 -12.86 24.21
N ASP A 46 4.01 -12.88 24.91
CA ASP A 46 4.35 -13.93 25.86
C ASP A 46 3.38 -13.89 27.06
N GLY A 47 2.73 -15.02 27.36
CA GLY A 47 1.68 -15.09 28.36
C GLY A 47 2.17 -14.96 29.81
N GLU A 48 3.45 -15.24 30.07
CA GLU A 48 4.03 -15.22 31.42
C GLU A 48 4.74 -13.90 31.71
N THR A 49 5.47 -13.38 30.72
CA THR A 49 6.34 -12.21 30.88
C THR A 49 5.76 -10.93 30.27
N GLU A 50 4.63 -11.04 29.56
CA GLU A 50 3.97 -9.97 28.80
C GLU A 50 4.89 -9.29 27.76
N ARG A 51 5.99 -9.94 27.40
CA ARG A 51 6.93 -9.42 26.40
C ARG A 51 6.36 -9.56 25.00
N VAL A 52 6.58 -8.53 24.18
CA VAL A 52 6.20 -8.50 22.77
C VAL A 52 7.40 -8.90 21.91
N MET A 53 7.21 -9.88 21.02
CA MET A 53 8.22 -10.35 20.07
C MET A 53 7.63 -10.45 18.67
N ASN A 54 8.48 -10.44 17.63
CA ASN A 54 8.03 -10.70 16.27
C ASN A 54 7.46 -12.11 16.17
N ASP A 55 6.35 -12.26 15.44
CA ASP A 55 5.67 -13.54 15.26
C ASP A 55 5.73 -14.02 13.82
N THR A 56 5.41 -15.29 13.61
CA THR A 56 5.28 -15.89 12.28
C THR A 56 4.20 -16.96 12.31
N LEU A 57 3.16 -16.77 11.51
CA LEU A 57 2.14 -17.79 11.31
C LEU A 57 2.62 -18.85 10.32
N ASP A 58 2.37 -20.12 10.63
CA ASP A 58 2.73 -21.23 9.74
C ASP A 58 2.03 -21.14 8.39
N SER A 59 0.74 -20.79 8.40
CA SER A 59 -0.01 -20.50 7.18
C SER A 59 -1.11 -19.47 7.38
N LEU A 60 -1.42 -18.73 6.32
CA LEU A 60 -2.55 -17.82 6.31
C LEU A 60 -3.21 -17.76 4.94
N THR A 61 -4.53 -17.87 4.93
CA THR A 61 -5.39 -17.48 3.81
C THR A 61 -6.23 -16.28 4.25
N ILE A 62 -6.37 -15.28 3.38
CA ILE A 62 -7.21 -14.10 3.64
C ILE A 62 -8.22 -13.98 2.53
N THR A 63 -9.50 -13.84 2.89
CA THR A 63 -10.59 -13.58 1.95
C THR A 63 -11.24 -12.24 2.26
N ALA A 64 -11.75 -11.57 1.23
CA ALA A 64 -12.61 -10.40 1.44
C ALA A 64 -14.02 -10.87 1.82
N PHE A 65 -14.60 -10.29 2.87
CA PHE A 65 -15.93 -10.68 3.30
C PHE A 65 -17.00 -10.22 2.30
N GLY A 66 -17.98 -11.08 2.03
CA GLY A 66 -19.08 -10.79 1.11
C GLY A 66 -18.70 -10.87 -0.37
N THR A 67 -17.52 -11.39 -0.71
CA THR A 67 -17.10 -11.67 -2.09
C THR A 67 -16.40 -13.03 -2.18
N ASP A 68 -16.18 -13.51 -3.40
CA ASP A 68 -15.39 -14.72 -3.68
C ASP A 68 -13.87 -14.41 -3.81
N SER A 69 -13.43 -13.22 -3.37
CA SER A 69 -12.05 -12.78 -3.57
C SER A 69 -11.11 -13.35 -2.50
N ILE A 70 -10.10 -14.08 -2.96
CA ILE A 70 -8.97 -14.51 -2.15
C ILE A 70 -7.86 -13.45 -2.27
N ILE A 71 -7.55 -12.78 -1.17
CA ILE A 71 -6.49 -11.76 -1.09
C ILE A 71 -5.13 -12.41 -0.89
N LEU A 72 -5.08 -13.44 -0.05
CA LEU A 72 -3.88 -14.23 0.21
C LEU A 72 -4.28 -15.70 0.23
N ASN A 73 -3.56 -16.55 -0.49
CA ASN A 73 -3.90 -17.97 -0.61
C ASN A 73 -2.85 -18.86 0.05
N ASN A 74 -3.15 -19.35 1.26
CA ASN A 74 -2.33 -20.33 1.99
C ASN A 74 -0.82 -20.00 2.00
N GLN A 75 -0.48 -18.73 2.19
CA GLN A 75 0.90 -18.30 2.27
C GLN A 75 1.54 -18.91 3.52
N LYS A 76 2.77 -19.41 3.40
CA LYS A 76 3.50 -20.03 4.51
C LYS A 76 4.43 -19.03 5.19
N ARG A 77 4.72 -19.25 6.47
CA ARG A 77 5.69 -18.47 7.27
C ARG A 77 5.44 -16.95 7.19
N VAL A 78 4.22 -16.56 7.52
CA VAL A 78 3.74 -15.18 7.39
C VAL A 78 4.14 -14.36 8.61
N HIS A 79 5.01 -13.38 8.42
CA HIS A 79 5.43 -12.41 9.45
C HIS A 79 4.99 -10.97 9.12
N GLY A 80 4.65 -10.70 7.85
CA GLY A 80 4.17 -9.41 7.36
C GLY A 80 3.19 -9.59 6.20
N LEU A 81 2.33 -8.59 6.02
CA LEU A 81 1.21 -8.59 5.08
C LEU A 81 1.05 -7.22 4.43
N SER A 82 0.82 -7.20 3.12
CA SER A 82 0.45 -6.02 2.35
C SER A 82 -1.00 -6.20 1.88
N LEU A 83 -1.94 -5.48 2.48
CA LEU A 83 -3.37 -5.71 2.31
C LEU A 83 -4.07 -4.53 1.63
N PRO A 84 -4.95 -4.76 0.65
CA PRO A 84 -5.68 -3.69 0.00
C PRO A 84 -6.83 -3.20 0.89
N LEU A 85 -7.07 -1.89 0.90
CA LEU A 85 -8.31 -1.31 1.42
C LEU A 85 -9.30 -1.04 0.28
N ARG A 86 -10.60 -1.12 0.56
CA ARG A 86 -11.66 -0.87 -0.44
C ARG A 86 -11.73 0.62 -0.77
N TYR A 87 -11.82 0.95 -2.07
CA TYR A 87 -11.98 2.33 -2.55
C TYR A 87 -13.44 2.81 -2.54
N THR A 88 -14.39 1.90 -2.72
CA THR A 88 -15.82 2.22 -2.87
C THR A 88 -16.62 2.11 -1.57
N ALA A 89 -15.95 1.82 -0.46
CA ALA A 89 -16.57 1.69 0.86
C ALA A 89 -15.68 2.31 1.93
N ASP A 90 -16.31 2.77 3.00
CA ASP A 90 -15.67 3.31 4.21
C ASP A 90 -15.10 2.22 5.12
N SER A 91 -15.27 0.95 4.77
CA SER A 91 -14.75 -0.18 5.53
C SER A 91 -14.24 -1.31 4.63
N THR A 92 -13.22 -2.00 5.12
CA THR A 92 -12.63 -3.20 4.51
C THR A 92 -12.74 -4.33 5.52
N VAL A 93 -13.42 -5.40 5.12
CA VAL A 93 -13.64 -6.55 5.99
C VAL A 93 -12.89 -7.75 5.42
N LEU A 94 -11.95 -8.27 6.21
CA LEU A 94 -11.04 -9.34 5.85
C LEU A 94 -11.23 -10.51 6.82
N VAL A 95 -11.30 -11.73 6.28
CA VAL A 95 -11.41 -12.95 7.08
C VAL A 95 -10.09 -13.70 7.00
N PHE A 96 -9.47 -13.92 8.15
CA PHE A 96 -8.20 -14.60 8.35
C PHE A 96 -8.45 -16.07 8.67
N HIS A 97 -7.96 -16.94 7.80
CA HIS A 97 -8.04 -18.40 7.93
C HIS A 97 -6.64 -18.93 8.22
N TYR A 98 -6.40 -19.31 9.47
CA TYR A 98 -5.09 -19.74 9.96
C TYR A 98 -4.69 -21.16 9.51
N SER A 99 -5.69 -21.97 9.13
CA SER A 99 -5.49 -23.33 8.64
C SER A 99 -6.59 -23.73 7.66
N LYS A 100 -6.37 -24.82 6.93
CA LYS A 100 -7.42 -25.50 6.14
C LYS A 100 -8.36 -26.33 7.01
N ASP A 101 -7.96 -26.65 8.24
CA ASP A 101 -8.83 -27.35 9.18
C ASP A 101 -9.98 -26.44 9.63
N VAL A 102 -11.21 -26.88 9.34
CA VAL A 102 -12.45 -26.15 9.65
C VAL A 102 -12.66 -26.01 11.17
N LYS A 103 -12.02 -26.86 11.98
CA LYS A 103 -12.07 -26.76 13.45
C LYS A 103 -11.32 -25.55 13.98
N ILE A 104 -10.31 -25.07 13.27
CA ILE A 104 -9.56 -23.87 13.65
C ILE A 104 -10.42 -22.66 13.31
N LYS A 105 -10.79 -21.90 14.35
CA LYS A 105 -11.62 -20.72 14.21
C LYS A 105 -10.90 -19.65 13.39
N LYS A 106 -11.69 -18.88 12.64
CA LYS A 106 -11.24 -17.79 11.78
C LYS A 106 -11.43 -16.47 12.50
N ASP A 107 -10.59 -15.49 12.20
CA ASP A 107 -10.81 -14.13 12.68
C ASP A 107 -11.29 -13.21 11.58
N THR A 108 -12.25 -12.34 11.90
CA THR A 108 -12.72 -11.30 10.99
C THR A 108 -12.19 -9.97 11.47
N ILE A 109 -11.51 -9.25 10.59
CA ILE A 109 -10.94 -7.93 10.85
C ILE A 109 -11.70 -6.93 9.97
N VAL A 110 -12.22 -5.88 10.61
CA VAL A 110 -12.88 -4.75 9.97
C VAL A 110 -12.00 -3.53 10.18
N ILE A 111 -11.46 -3.00 9.09
CA ILE A 111 -10.77 -1.72 9.06
C ILE A 111 -11.75 -0.68 8.56
N ARG A 112 -11.90 0.43 9.28
CA ARG A 112 -12.61 1.62 8.79
C ARG A 112 -11.59 2.57 8.20
N GLN A 113 -11.91 3.14 7.05
CA GLN A 113 -11.01 4.04 6.34
C GLN A 113 -11.75 5.23 5.72
N LYS A 114 -11.02 6.33 5.55
CA LYS A 114 -11.41 7.47 4.74
C LYS A 114 -10.69 7.39 3.39
N ASN A 115 -11.46 7.41 2.31
CA ASN A 115 -10.97 7.41 0.94
C ASN A 115 -11.08 8.82 0.37
N THR A 116 -9.95 9.41 -0.03
CA THR A 116 -9.89 10.76 -0.59
C THR A 116 -9.25 10.72 -1.98
N PRO A 117 -10.00 11.01 -3.06
CA PRO A 117 -9.40 11.10 -4.38
C PRO A 117 -8.44 12.30 -4.42
N TYR A 118 -7.28 12.10 -5.02
CA TYR A 118 -6.22 13.07 -5.15
C TYR A 118 -5.82 13.16 -6.62
N PHE A 119 -6.05 14.32 -7.23
CA PHE A 119 -5.61 14.58 -8.60
C PHE A 119 -4.09 14.75 -8.62
N LEU A 120 -3.43 13.98 -9.48
CA LEU A 120 -1.98 14.04 -9.67
C LEU A 120 -1.64 15.00 -10.79
N SER A 121 -2.11 14.72 -12.01
CA SER A 121 -1.91 15.54 -13.20
C SER A 121 -2.89 15.13 -14.29
N MET A 122 -2.88 15.84 -15.42
CA MET A 122 -3.70 15.46 -16.57
C MET A 122 -3.26 14.10 -17.15
N ASP A 123 -1.97 13.80 -17.13
CA ASP A 123 -1.42 12.55 -17.68
C ASP A 123 -1.57 11.38 -16.70
N CYS A 124 -1.37 11.63 -15.40
CA CYS A 124 -1.42 10.58 -14.38
C CYS A 124 -2.83 10.37 -13.75
N GLY A 125 -3.76 11.31 -13.91
CA GLY A 125 -5.14 11.18 -13.41
C GLY A 125 -5.29 11.30 -11.90
N TYR A 126 -6.05 10.41 -11.27
CA TYR A 126 -6.36 10.44 -9.84
C TYR A 126 -5.78 9.23 -9.09
N GLN A 127 -5.18 9.48 -7.93
CA GLN A 127 -4.85 8.48 -6.93
C GLN A 127 -5.85 8.49 -5.78
N MET A 128 -6.16 7.32 -5.23
CA MET A 128 -6.95 7.24 -3.99
C MET A 128 -6.05 7.25 -2.76
N LYS A 129 -6.07 8.33 -1.99
CA LYS A 129 -5.41 8.38 -0.67
C LYS A 129 -6.33 7.74 0.37
N GLN A 130 -5.76 6.87 1.20
CA GLN A 130 -6.53 6.14 2.22
C GLN A 130 -5.92 6.34 3.61
N SER A 131 -6.77 6.60 4.59
CA SER A 131 -6.37 6.74 5.99
C SER A 131 -7.26 5.89 6.88
N ILE A 132 -6.66 5.13 7.78
CA ILE A 132 -7.35 4.25 8.73
C ILE A 132 -7.96 5.10 9.84
N THR A 133 -9.27 5.00 10.01
CA THR A 133 -10.03 5.76 11.02
C THR A 133 -10.47 4.88 12.19
N GLY A 134 -10.43 3.55 12.04
CA GLY A 134 -10.81 2.64 13.10
C GLY A 134 -10.59 1.18 12.76
N ARG A 135 -10.76 0.34 13.77
CA ARG A 135 -10.62 -1.11 13.70
C ARG A 135 -11.60 -1.80 14.62
N SER A 136 -12.13 -2.94 14.19
CA SER A 136 -12.85 -3.90 15.03
C SER A 136 -12.57 -5.31 14.53
N TYR A 137 -12.54 -6.29 15.43
CA TYR A 137 -12.11 -7.64 15.08
C TYR A 137 -12.69 -8.67 16.05
N SER A 138 -12.81 -9.91 15.59
CA SER A 138 -13.01 -11.06 16.49
C SER A 138 -11.70 -11.44 17.17
N ARG A 139 -11.80 -12.15 18.30
CA ARG A 139 -10.66 -12.55 19.13
C ARG A 139 -10.61 -14.05 19.34
N HIS A 140 -10.43 -14.82 18.26
CA HIS A 140 -10.30 -16.28 18.35
C HIS A 140 -8.84 -16.71 18.52
N LEU A 141 -7.97 -16.32 17.58
CA LEU A 141 -6.51 -16.47 17.69
C LEU A 141 -5.86 -15.09 17.80
N LEU A 142 -6.41 -14.09 17.11
CA LEU A 142 -5.97 -12.70 17.23
C LEU A 142 -6.33 -12.14 18.62
N ASP A 143 -5.35 -11.58 19.32
CA ASP A 143 -5.60 -10.87 20.57
C ASP A 143 -5.92 -9.39 20.29
N SER A 144 -5.07 -8.64 19.61
CA SER A 144 -5.30 -7.21 19.45
C SER A 144 -4.71 -6.61 18.17
N ILE A 145 -5.26 -5.47 17.78
CA ILE A 145 -4.76 -4.68 16.65
C ILE A 145 -4.43 -3.28 17.13
N TYR A 146 -3.18 -2.88 16.93
CA TYR A 146 -2.72 -1.51 17.15
C TYR A 146 -2.51 -0.80 15.81
N ILE A 147 -3.03 0.42 15.69
CA ILE A 147 -2.78 1.28 14.53
C ILE A 147 -1.50 2.05 14.84
N GLN A 148 -0.41 1.68 14.17
CA GLN A 148 0.88 2.38 14.26
C GLN A 148 0.86 3.67 13.43
N THR A 149 0.40 3.57 12.18
CA THR A 149 0.30 4.71 11.25
C THR A 149 -1.03 4.63 10.53
N ALA A 150 -1.83 5.71 10.62
CA ALA A 150 -3.14 5.74 9.98
C ALA A 150 -3.06 5.92 8.45
N GLU A 151 -2.10 6.72 7.97
CA GLU A 151 -1.95 6.99 6.54
C GLU A 151 -1.35 5.79 5.80
N VAL A 152 -2.08 5.30 4.81
CA VAL A 152 -1.62 4.20 3.97
C VAL A 152 -0.87 4.77 2.78
N SER A 153 0.41 4.39 2.65
CA SER A 153 1.30 4.90 1.62
C SER A 153 1.76 3.78 0.67
N ILE A 154 2.41 4.18 -0.41
CA ILE A 154 3.08 3.26 -1.35
C ILE A 154 4.49 2.88 -0.87
N TYR A 155 4.99 3.51 0.19
CA TYR A 155 6.37 3.36 0.68
C TYR A 155 6.55 2.22 1.69
N GLY A 156 5.50 1.44 1.95
CA GLY A 156 5.59 0.28 2.84
C GLY A 156 5.72 0.61 4.32
N THR A 157 5.27 1.79 4.76
CA THR A 157 5.24 2.17 6.18
C THR A 157 4.32 1.23 6.96
N GLU A 158 4.75 0.76 8.13
CA GLU A 158 3.92 -0.07 9.01
C GLU A 158 2.65 0.68 9.44
N ASN A 159 1.49 0.12 9.07
CA ASN A 159 0.19 0.65 9.45
C ASN A 159 -0.36 -0.05 10.68
N LEU A 160 -0.35 -1.38 10.70
CA LEU A 160 -0.98 -2.19 11.76
C LEU A 160 -0.01 -3.17 12.39
N LYS A 161 -0.09 -3.28 13.73
CA LYS A 161 0.49 -4.39 14.49
C LYS A 161 -0.61 -5.35 14.88
N LEU A 162 -0.47 -6.60 14.48
CA LEU A 162 -1.39 -7.69 14.80
C LEU A 162 -0.78 -8.53 15.91
N PHE A 163 -1.40 -8.56 17.08
CA PHE A 163 -0.91 -9.30 18.24
C PHE A 163 -1.66 -10.62 18.41
N TYR A 164 -0.90 -11.68 18.62
CA TYR A 164 -1.38 -13.01 18.94
C TYR A 164 -0.93 -13.39 20.35
N ARG A 165 -1.77 -14.13 21.07
CA ARG A 165 -1.45 -14.66 22.39
C ARG A 165 -1.55 -16.18 22.34
N ASN A 166 -0.56 -16.85 22.96
CA ASN A 166 -0.61 -18.29 23.21
C ASN A 166 -1.44 -18.59 24.46
#